data_AF-A0A9Q0J366-F1
#
_entry.id   AF-A0A9Q0J366-F1
#
_cell.length_a   1.000
_cell.length_b   1.000
_cell.length_c   1.000
_cell.angle_alpha   90.00
_cell.angle_beta   90.00
_cell.angle_gamma   90.00
#
_symmetry.space_group_name_H-M   'P 1'
#
loop_
_entity.id
_entity.type
_entity.pdbx_description
1 polymer ?
#
loop_
_entity_poly.entity_id
_entity_poly.type
_entity_poly.pdbx_seq_one_letter_code
_entity_poly.pdbx_strand_id
1 'polypeptide(L)'
;MASDINNILMVWISAVASLAYCRAIAKFMPAGFLRLMAVLPVISLFLIIPLQIKTMHIRGPTSFFLAWLANFKLLLFVFGQGPLSTHPPLSLPRFIAVACLPIKIIDQAPNLKPTHDPNSKTKQNPPPEIAEKDRKSQLNYAWKLLALSVFVYIYTKEQYFPRKFILLLYLVHVYIVLEMMLEIIAAFGRAVLGVELEPQFKEPYLSSSLQDFWSRRWNLIVTGVLHPTVYAPVRSISAPLVGKGRAQFTAMMATFLVSGVMHEVMFYHLGGAKPTGEMTCFFLLHGFCVGMEVSLKRRVKNSSYYYNKVGKVVAELPRMVTGPVVVAFVLATALWLFMPTVLRSRVDVVAYQETLEYYHFVKGIYSPMRKQWFSLAS
;
A
#
# COMPACT_ATOMS: atom_id res chain seq x y z
N MET A 1 5.49 8.46 25.97
CA MET A 1 6.34 9.00 24.89
C MET A 1 7.78 8.49 24.97
N ALA A 2 8.56 8.74 26.04
CA ALA A 2 9.97 8.30 26.11
C ALA A 2 10.17 6.77 25.98
N SER A 3 9.31 5.97 26.63
CA SER A 3 9.34 4.51 26.50
C SER A 3 8.97 4.00 25.11
N ASP A 4 8.19 4.77 24.34
CA ASP A 4 7.77 4.38 22.99
C ASP A 4 8.86 4.70 21.96
N ILE A 5 9.60 5.82 22.15
CA ILE A 5 10.77 6.16 21.34
C ILE A 5 11.84 5.06 21.45
N ASN A 6 12.11 4.57 22.65
CA ASN A 6 13.06 3.46 22.85
C ASN A 6 12.63 2.19 22.10
N ASN A 7 11.34 1.85 22.13
CA ASN A 7 10.82 0.70 21.40
C ASN A 7 10.95 0.90 19.88
N ILE A 8 10.64 2.09 19.36
CA ILE A 8 10.80 2.42 17.95
C ILE A 8 12.27 2.27 17.51
N LEU A 9 13.21 2.83 18.29
CA LEU A 9 14.64 2.71 18.01
C LEU A 9 15.09 1.24 18.02
N MET A 10 14.67 0.48 19.03
CA MET A 10 15.00 -0.94 19.14
C MET A 10 14.50 -1.73 17.93
N VAL A 11 13.25 -1.52 17.53
CA VAL A 11 12.63 -2.17 16.36
C VAL A 11 13.44 -1.91 15.09
N TRP A 12 13.76 -0.64 14.81
CA TRP A 12 14.47 -0.27 13.58
C TRP A 12 15.96 -0.65 13.60
N ILE A 13 16.63 -0.61 14.76
CA ILE A 13 18.00 -1.13 14.91
C ILE A 13 18.03 -2.63 14.64
N SER A 14 17.10 -3.39 15.22
CA SER A 14 16.97 -4.83 14.97
C SER A 14 16.64 -5.12 13.50
N ALA A 15 15.80 -4.32 12.84
CA ALA A 15 15.51 -4.45 11.43
C ALA A 15 16.75 -4.25 10.56
N VAL A 16 17.53 -3.19 10.83
CA VAL A 16 18.80 -2.90 10.13
C VAL A 16 19.81 -4.02 10.32
N ALA A 17 20.01 -4.48 11.55
CA ALA A 17 20.92 -5.59 11.86
C ALA A 17 20.50 -6.88 11.14
N SER A 18 19.21 -7.19 11.13
CA SER A 18 18.66 -8.38 10.46
C SER A 18 18.83 -8.34 8.94
N LEU A 19 18.64 -7.17 8.32
CA LEU A 19 18.86 -6.98 6.88
C LEU A 19 20.35 -7.03 6.51
N ALA A 20 21.22 -6.48 7.36
CA ALA A 20 22.66 -6.60 7.20
C ALA A 20 23.10 -8.07 7.24
N TYR A 21 22.55 -8.85 8.17
CA TYR A 21 22.73 -10.30 8.25
C TYR A 21 22.24 -11.01 6.98
N CYS A 22 21.01 -10.73 6.51
CA CYS A 22 20.47 -11.34 5.29
C CYS A 22 21.33 -11.04 4.05
N ARG A 23 21.87 -9.82 3.95
CA ARG A 23 22.79 -9.46 2.86
C ARG A 23 24.11 -10.22 2.97
N ALA A 24 24.67 -10.37 4.17
CA ALA A 24 25.92 -11.07 4.39
C ALA A 24 25.80 -12.56 4.06
N ILE A 25 24.73 -13.22 4.49
CA ILE A 25 24.56 -14.66 4.29
C ILE A 25 24.45 -15.06 2.81
N ALA A 26 23.93 -14.17 1.96
CA ALA A 26 23.85 -14.42 0.52
C ALA A 26 25.21 -14.50 -0.19
N LYS A 27 26.30 -14.05 0.46
CA LYS A 27 27.68 -14.28 -0.03
C LYS A 27 28.16 -15.70 0.20
N PHE A 28 27.64 -16.37 1.23
CA PHE A 28 28.07 -17.70 1.66
C PHE A 28 27.12 -18.81 1.20
N MET A 29 25.83 -18.48 1.06
CA MET A 29 24.80 -19.43 0.67
C MET A 29 24.20 -19.04 -0.68
N PRO A 30 24.19 -19.91 -1.70
CA PRO A 30 23.53 -19.64 -2.97
C PRO A 30 22.00 -19.52 -2.81
N ALA A 31 21.32 -19.03 -3.84
CA ALA A 31 19.88 -18.91 -3.85
C ALA A 31 19.22 -20.31 -3.73
N GLY A 32 18.17 -20.42 -2.90
CA GLY A 32 17.45 -21.68 -2.71
C GLY A 32 17.08 -21.97 -1.25
N PHE A 33 16.79 -23.24 -0.98
CA PHE A 33 16.19 -23.69 0.27
C PHE A 33 17.08 -23.45 1.51
N LEU A 34 18.40 -23.66 1.42
CA LEU A 34 19.30 -23.42 2.57
C LEU A 34 19.32 -21.94 2.98
N ARG A 35 19.32 -21.03 2.00
CA ARG A 35 19.20 -19.60 2.25
C ARG A 35 17.85 -19.24 2.86
N LEU A 36 16.77 -19.95 2.48
CA LEU A 36 15.44 -19.77 3.10
C LEU A 36 15.49 -20.10 4.59
N MET A 37 16.07 -21.24 4.96
CA MET A 37 16.16 -21.66 6.35
C MET A 37 16.95 -20.67 7.19
N ALA A 38 18.01 -20.08 6.63
CA ALA A 38 18.80 -19.08 7.35
C ALA A 38 18.11 -17.71 7.47
N VAL A 39 17.26 -17.34 6.52
CA VAL A 39 16.50 -16.06 6.54
C VAL A 39 15.17 -16.20 7.30
N LEU A 40 14.65 -17.41 7.49
CA LEU A 40 13.37 -17.67 8.17
C LEU A 40 13.27 -17.05 9.58
N PRO A 41 14.31 -17.09 10.44
CA PRO A 41 14.27 -16.40 11.72
C PRO A 41 14.05 -14.89 11.59
N VAL A 42 14.61 -14.25 10.55
CA VAL A 42 14.41 -12.82 10.27
C VAL A 42 12.98 -12.55 9.82
N ILE A 43 12.42 -13.41 8.97
CA ILE A 43 11.03 -13.30 8.52
C ILE A 43 10.07 -13.35 9.72
N SER A 44 10.27 -14.32 10.62
CA SER A 44 9.50 -14.47 11.86
C SER A 44 9.67 -13.25 12.77
N LEU A 45 10.90 -12.75 12.92
CA LEU A 45 11.17 -11.55 13.71
C LEU A 45 10.40 -10.33 13.16
N PHE A 46 10.38 -10.14 11.84
CA PHE A 46 9.69 -9.00 11.21
C PHE A 46 8.17 -9.04 11.35
N LEU A 47 7.58 -10.22 11.55
CA LEU A 47 6.17 -10.35 11.90
C LEU A 47 5.89 -9.92 13.35
N ILE A 48 6.82 -10.11 14.28
CA ILE A 48 6.57 -9.92 15.71
C ILE A 48 7.03 -8.56 16.21
N ILE A 49 8.21 -8.11 15.76
CA ILE A 49 8.88 -6.93 16.33
C ILE A 49 8.04 -5.63 16.26
N PRO A 50 7.19 -5.36 15.23
CA PRO A 50 6.37 -4.15 15.22
C PRO A 50 5.41 -4.04 16.42
N LEU A 51 5.03 -5.16 17.04
CA LEU A 51 4.13 -5.19 18.19
C LEU A 51 4.72 -4.53 19.45
N GLN A 52 6.04 -4.31 19.48
CA GLN A 52 6.70 -3.62 20.59
C GLN A 52 6.39 -2.11 20.60
N ILE A 53 6.00 -1.55 19.46
CA ILE A 53 5.60 -0.14 19.35
C ILE A 53 4.18 0.01 19.90
N LYS A 54 3.99 0.94 20.84
CA LYS A 54 2.68 1.14 21.48
C LYS A 54 1.79 2.06 20.66
N THR A 55 2.37 3.12 20.09
CA THR A 55 1.64 4.08 19.24
C THR A 55 1.22 3.43 17.93
N MET A 56 -0.09 3.31 17.71
CA MET A 56 -0.70 2.70 16.54
C MET A 56 -0.31 3.41 15.24
N HIS A 57 -0.29 4.76 15.23
CA HIS A 57 0.08 5.54 14.04
C HIS A 57 1.52 5.29 13.56
N ILE A 58 2.42 4.80 14.43
CA ILE A 58 3.79 4.41 14.07
C ILE A 58 3.91 2.90 13.85
N ARG A 59 3.23 2.10 14.67
CA ARG A 59 3.18 0.64 14.57
C ARG A 59 2.61 0.19 13.23
N GLY A 60 1.54 0.81 12.74
CA GLY A 60 0.89 0.47 11.47
C GLY A 60 1.85 0.55 10.27
N PRO A 61 2.45 1.71 9.99
CA PRO A 61 3.46 1.85 8.94
C PRO A 61 4.67 0.93 9.13
N THR A 62 5.18 0.80 10.36
CA THR A 62 6.32 -0.07 10.66
C THR A 62 6.00 -1.54 10.35
N SER A 63 4.80 -1.98 10.72
CA SER A 63 4.27 -3.29 10.39
C SER A 63 4.17 -3.49 8.87
N PHE A 64 3.61 -2.51 8.15
CA PHE A 64 3.53 -2.57 6.70
C PHE A 64 4.91 -2.70 6.04
N PHE A 65 5.90 -1.93 6.48
CA PHE A 65 7.25 -1.98 5.93
C PHE A 65 8.02 -3.26 6.26
N LEU A 66 7.93 -3.75 7.49
CA LEU A 66 8.69 -4.93 7.93
C LEU A 66 7.94 -6.24 7.66
N ALA A 67 6.78 -6.41 8.30
CA ALA A 67 6.01 -7.65 8.25
C ALA A 67 5.50 -7.97 6.84
N TRP A 68 5.26 -6.95 6.01
CA TRP A 68 4.80 -7.12 4.64
C TRP A 68 5.89 -6.85 3.61
N LEU A 69 6.33 -5.60 3.40
CA LEU A 69 7.20 -5.30 2.26
C LEU A 69 8.55 -6.00 2.34
N ALA A 70 9.26 -5.87 3.47
CA ALA A 70 10.58 -6.44 3.65
C ALA A 70 10.52 -7.97 3.59
N ASN A 71 9.57 -8.61 4.28
CA ASN A 71 9.39 -10.06 4.23
C ASN A 71 9.16 -10.59 2.81
N PHE A 72 8.28 -9.95 2.04
CA PHE A 72 7.98 -10.41 0.68
C PHE A 72 9.17 -10.22 -0.26
N LYS A 73 9.94 -9.13 -0.10
CA LYS A 73 11.18 -8.93 -0.87
C LYS A 73 12.30 -9.88 -0.43
N LEU A 74 12.40 -10.21 0.87
CA LEU A 74 13.34 -11.22 1.38
C LEU A 74 13.01 -12.62 0.86
N LEU A 75 11.73 -12.98 0.74
CA LEU A 75 11.32 -14.24 0.13
C LEU A 75 11.78 -14.33 -1.33
N LEU A 76 11.65 -13.27 -2.12
CA LEU A 76 12.20 -13.24 -3.48
C LEU A 76 13.73 -13.34 -3.47
N PHE A 77 14.39 -12.59 -2.60
CA PHE A 77 15.84 -12.54 -2.46
C PHE A 77 16.45 -13.91 -2.14
N VAL A 78 15.77 -14.69 -1.32
CA VAL A 78 16.15 -16.07 -0.97
C VAL A 78 16.29 -16.94 -2.22
N PHE A 79 15.42 -16.74 -3.21
CA PHE A 79 15.44 -17.45 -4.50
C PHE A 79 16.20 -16.69 -5.60
N GLY A 80 16.96 -15.65 -5.25
CA GLY A 80 17.75 -14.88 -6.21
C GLY A 80 16.90 -14.01 -7.14
N GLN A 81 15.69 -13.65 -6.70
CA GLN A 81 14.73 -12.87 -7.48
C GLN A 81 14.42 -11.53 -6.80
N GLY A 82 13.75 -10.66 -7.55
CA GLY A 82 13.22 -9.42 -7.03
C GLY A 82 14.27 -8.32 -6.83
N PRO A 83 13.87 -7.19 -6.24
CA PRO A 83 14.66 -5.95 -6.27
C PRO A 83 15.91 -5.99 -5.37
N LEU A 84 16.04 -7.02 -4.51
CA LEU A 84 17.20 -7.21 -3.64
C LEU A 84 18.32 -8.06 -4.27
N SER A 85 18.03 -8.74 -5.39
CA SER A 85 18.98 -9.60 -6.11
C SER A 85 19.44 -8.93 -7.41
N THR A 86 20.33 -7.93 -7.28
CA THR A 86 20.91 -7.19 -8.42
C THR A 86 22.33 -7.66 -8.74
N HIS A 87 22.75 -7.43 -9.99
CA HIS A 87 24.12 -7.61 -10.46
C HIS A 87 24.62 -6.27 -11.04
N PRO A 88 25.58 -5.58 -10.39
CA PRO A 88 26.28 -5.93 -9.14
C PRO A 88 25.38 -5.84 -7.88
N PRO A 89 25.77 -6.48 -6.74
CA PRO A 89 24.99 -6.44 -5.51
C PRO A 89 24.86 -5.03 -4.94
N LEU A 90 23.69 -4.72 -4.36
CA LEU A 90 23.44 -3.42 -3.72
C LEU A 90 24.41 -3.15 -2.56
N SER A 91 24.74 -1.86 -2.38
CA SER A 91 25.38 -1.38 -1.15
C SER A 91 24.44 -1.61 0.05
N LEU A 92 25.00 -1.71 1.26
CA LEU A 92 24.20 -1.99 2.46
C LEU A 92 23.05 -0.97 2.67
N PRO A 93 23.27 0.36 2.55
CA PRO A 93 22.18 1.32 2.72
C PRO A 93 21.08 1.16 1.67
N ARG A 94 21.44 0.91 0.40
CA ARG A 94 20.47 0.68 -0.68
C ARG A 94 19.71 -0.62 -0.48
N PHE A 95 20.37 -1.68 -0.02
CA PHE A 95 19.71 -2.96 0.29
C PHE A 95 18.66 -2.77 1.39
N ILE A 96 18.99 -2.07 2.47
CA ILE A 96 18.06 -1.78 3.57
C ILE A 96 16.89 -0.93 3.10
N ALA A 97 17.18 0.17 2.38
CA ALA A 97 16.16 1.06 1.87
C ALA A 97 15.20 0.31 0.93
N VAL A 98 15.72 -0.44 -0.04
CA VAL A 98 14.91 -1.20 -1.00
C VAL A 98 14.12 -2.31 -0.31
N ALA A 99 14.64 -2.92 0.76
CA ALA A 99 13.89 -3.93 1.51
C ALA A 99 12.68 -3.31 2.23
N CYS A 100 12.89 -2.25 3.01
CA CYS A 100 11.84 -1.67 3.87
C CYS A 100 10.89 -0.73 3.13
N LEU A 101 11.38 0.04 2.15
CA LEU A 101 10.64 1.15 1.54
C LEU A 101 10.09 0.78 0.16
N PRO A 102 9.00 1.45 -0.29
CA PRO A 102 8.42 1.26 -1.62
C PRO A 102 9.24 1.93 -2.75
N ILE A 103 10.47 1.47 -2.94
CA ILE A 103 11.41 1.95 -3.96
C ILE A 103 11.42 0.98 -5.14
N LYS A 104 11.30 1.50 -6.37
CA LYS A 104 11.74 0.76 -7.56
C LYS A 104 13.14 1.24 -7.96
N ILE A 105 14.02 0.30 -8.19
CA ILE A 105 15.34 0.56 -8.78
C ILE A 105 15.11 0.70 -10.29
N ILE A 106 15.45 1.86 -10.86
CA ILE A 106 15.15 2.24 -12.26
C ILE A 106 16.01 1.46 -13.28
N ASP A 107 16.91 0.59 -12.84
CA ASP A 107 17.86 -0.13 -13.70
C ASP A 107 17.25 -1.33 -14.48
N GLN A 108 15.93 -1.56 -14.43
CA GLN A 108 15.25 -2.68 -15.11
C GLN A 108 14.16 -2.27 -16.13
N ALA A 109 14.19 -1.04 -16.64
CA ALA A 109 13.42 -0.72 -17.85
C ALA A 109 14.12 -1.28 -19.10
N PRO A 110 13.42 -1.99 -20.01
CA PRO A 110 14.00 -2.33 -21.31
C PRO A 110 14.32 -1.03 -22.07
N ASN A 111 15.56 -0.93 -22.55
CA ASN A 111 16.12 0.11 -23.41
C ASN A 111 15.07 0.87 -24.26
N LEU A 112 14.64 2.03 -23.77
CA LEU A 112 14.24 3.12 -24.64
C LEU A 112 15.44 4.05 -24.72
N LYS A 113 16.26 3.87 -25.75
CA LYS A 113 17.30 4.82 -26.11
C LYS A 113 16.64 6.20 -26.30
N PRO A 114 17.03 7.25 -25.56
CA PRO A 114 16.71 8.60 -25.95
C PRO A 114 17.56 8.92 -27.18
N THR A 115 16.92 9.18 -28.32
CA THR A 115 17.56 9.90 -29.42
C THR A 115 17.94 11.28 -28.91
N HIS A 116 19.24 11.48 -28.67
CA HIS A 116 19.81 12.78 -28.38
C HIS A 116 19.79 13.63 -29.64
N ASP A 117 18.98 14.70 -29.62
CA ASP A 117 19.08 15.81 -30.56
C ASP A 117 20.01 16.86 -29.92
N PRO A 118 21.22 17.12 -30.47
CA PRO A 118 22.22 17.95 -29.82
C PRO A 118 22.04 19.42 -30.20
N ASN A 119 20.90 20.03 -29.84
CA ASN A 119 20.78 21.49 -29.88
C ASN A 119 19.57 22.03 -29.09
N SER A 120 19.70 22.14 -27.78
CA SER A 120 18.87 23.09 -27.03
C SER A 120 19.63 23.67 -25.83
N LYS A 121 20.30 24.81 -26.05
CA LYS A 121 20.72 25.71 -24.97
C LYS A 121 19.53 26.59 -24.59
N THR A 122 18.81 26.30 -23.50
CA THR A 122 17.92 27.33 -22.93
C THR A 122 17.65 27.16 -21.43
N LYS A 123 18.10 28.17 -20.69
CA LYS A 123 17.60 28.80 -19.45
C LYS A 123 16.66 27.99 -18.53
N GLN A 124 17.08 27.95 -17.26
CA GLN A 124 16.33 27.56 -16.07
C GLN A 124 14.99 28.29 -15.96
N ASN A 125 13.91 27.64 -16.37
CA ASN A 125 12.56 27.82 -15.84
C ASN A 125 11.90 26.43 -15.91
N PRO A 126 11.19 25.97 -14.87
CA PRO A 126 10.51 24.68 -14.95
C PRO A 126 9.46 24.71 -16.10
N PRO A 127 9.40 23.68 -16.95
CA PRO A 127 8.42 23.60 -18.03
C PRO A 127 6.97 23.79 -17.50
N PRO A 128 6.08 24.41 -18.28
CA PRO A 128 4.69 24.68 -17.87
C PRO A 128 3.93 23.41 -17.42
N GLU A 129 4.30 22.24 -17.95
CA GLU A 129 3.74 20.94 -17.59
C GLU A 129 4.10 20.49 -16.15
N ILE A 130 5.28 20.88 -15.65
CA ILE A 130 5.73 20.59 -14.28
C ILE A 130 5.00 21.52 -13.29
N ALA A 131 4.91 22.81 -13.62
CA ALA A 131 4.19 23.79 -12.79
C ALA A 131 2.68 23.47 -12.68
N GLU A 132 2.07 22.97 -13.76
CA GLU A 132 0.66 22.57 -13.74
C GLU A 132 0.43 21.29 -12.91
N LYS A 133 1.35 20.32 -12.99
CA LYS A 133 1.33 19.10 -12.19
C LYS A 133 1.52 19.40 -10.70
N ASP A 134 2.43 20.30 -10.35
CA ASP A 134 2.66 20.74 -8.97
C ASP A 134 1.46 21.51 -8.40
N ARG A 135 0.81 22.37 -9.20
CA ARG A 135 -0.42 23.07 -8.80
C ARG A 135 -1.59 22.10 -8.58
N LYS A 136 -1.79 21.13 -9.49
CA LYS A 136 -2.82 20.07 -9.33
C LYS A 136 -2.55 19.23 -8.08
N SER A 137 -1.28 18.98 -7.77
CA SER A 137 -0.85 18.28 -6.55
C SER A 137 -1.18 19.08 -5.29
N GLN A 138 -0.86 20.38 -5.22
CA GLN A 138 -1.18 21.23 -4.07
C GLN A 138 -2.69 21.35 -3.81
N LEU A 139 -3.48 21.53 -4.87
CA LEU A 139 -4.95 21.54 -4.77
C LEU A 139 -5.50 20.20 -4.27
N ASN A 140 -4.88 19.08 -4.68
CA ASN A 140 -5.23 17.75 -4.20
C ASN A 140 -5.09 17.63 -2.67
N TYR A 141 -3.98 18.12 -2.11
CA TYR A 141 -3.78 18.12 -0.66
C TYR A 141 -4.73 19.05 0.07
N ALA A 142 -4.95 20.25 -0.46
CA ALA A 142 -5.85 21.23 0.15
C ALA A 142 -7.28 20.69 0.30
N TRP A 143 -7.83 20.05 -0.75
CA TRP A 143 -9.17 19.48 -0.64
C TRP A 143 -9.20 18.27 0.29
N LYS A 144 -8.17 17.41 0.31
CA LYS A 144 -8.10 16.26 1.24
C LYS A 144 -8.12 16.75 2.70
N LEU A 145 -7.35 17.78 3.03
CA LEU A 145 -7.35 18.39 4.36
C LEU A 145 -8.71 19.00 4.73
N LEU A 146 -9.33 19.72 3.78
CA LEU A 146 -10.68 20.25 3.94
C LEU A 146 -11.70 19.13 4.20
N ALA A 147 -11.65 18.06 3.41
CA ALA A 147 -12.53 16.91 3.56
C ALA A 147 -12.35 16.26 4.95
N LEU A 148 -11.12 16.06 5.41
CA LEU A 148 -10.86 15.55 6.77
C LEU A 148 -11.40 16.46 7.86
N SER A 149 -11.28 17.78 7.72
CA SER A 149 -11.87 18.74 8.67
C SER A 149 -13.40 18.66 8.72
N VAL A 150 -14.04 18.52 7.54
CA VAL A 150 -15.49 18.31 7.45
C VAL A 150 -15.89 16.99 8.08
N PHE A 151 -15.12 15.91 7.88
CA PHE A 151 -15.40 14.60 8.48
C PHE A 151 -15.35 14.67 10.00
N VAL A 152 -14.33 15.32 10.57
CA VAL A 152 -14.24 15.55 12.01
C VAL A 152 -15.48 16.29 12.52
N TYR A 153 -15.90 17.37 11.85
CA TYR A 153 -17.12 18.10 12.21
C TYR A 153 -18.36 17.19 12.20
N ILE A 154 -18.54 16.39 11.15
CA ILE A 154 -19.67 15.44 11.04
C ILE A 154 -19.63 14.43 12.18
N TYR A 155 -18.45 13.90 12.56
CA TYR A 155 -18.32 12.95 13.67
C TYR A 155 -18.72 13.56 15.02
N THR A 156 -18.48 14.86 15.25
CA THR A 156 -18.99 15.54 16.47
C THR A 156 -20.52 15.60 16.53
N LYS A 157 -21.19 15.34 15.41
CA LYS A 157 -22.64 15.38 15.22
C LYS A 157 -23.18 14.02 14.77
N GLU A 158 -22.45 12.93 15.02
CA GLU A 158 -22.81 11.59 14.52
C GLU A 158 -24.23 11.15 14.88
N GLN A 159 -24.74 11.59 16.05
CA GLN A 159 -26.09 11.29 16.52
C GLN A 159 -27.22 11.75 15.57
N TYR A 160 -26.94 12.74 14.71
CA TYR A 160 -27.91 13.28 13.76
C TYR A 160 -27.90 12.54 12.41
N PHE A 161 -26.95 11.63 12.19
CA PHE A 161 -26.77 10.95 10.91
C PHE A 161 -27.08 9.45 11.02
N PRO A 162 -27.58 8.81 9.95
CA PRO A 162 -27.73 7.37 9.92
C PRO A 162 -26.39 6.65 10.11
N ARG A 163 -26.35 5.59 10.94
CA ARG A 163 -25.13 4.83 11.21
C ARG A 163 -24.38 4.39 9.95
N LYS A 164 -25.11 3.92 8.92
CA LYS A 164 -24.51 3.50 7.63
C LYS A 164 -23.81 4.64 6.90
N PHE A 165 -24.32 5.87 7.01
CA PHE A 165 -23.68 7.06 6.44
C PHE A 165 -22.35 7.36 7.14
N ILE A 166 -22.31 7.30 8.48
CA ILE A 166 -21.07 7.49 9.24
C ILE A 166 -20.03 6.42 8.90
N LEU A 167 -20.43 5.15 8.78
CA LEU A 167 -19.51 4.08 8.37
C LEU A 167 -18.97 4.27 6.94
N LEU A 168 -19.81 4.77 6.03
CA LEU A 168 -19.38 5.09 4.67
C LEU A 168 -18.37 6.23 4.67
N LEU A 169 -18.62 7.27 5.47
CA LEU A 169 -17.70 8.39 5.65
C LEU A 169 -16.36 7.92 6.21
N TYR A 170 -16.41 6.97 7.16
CA TYR A 170 -15.21 6.37 7.75
C TYR A 170 -14.37 5.60 6.72
N LEU A 171 -14.99 4.88 5.78
CA LEU A 171 -14.25 4.23 4.68
C LEU A 171 -13.48 5.25 3.82
N VAL A 172 -14.11 6.37 3.49
CA VAL A 172 -13.47 7.45 2.73
C VAL A 172 -12.37 8.11 3.56
N HIS A 173 -12.61 8.34 4.85
CA HIS A 173 -11.62 8.86 5.80
C HIS A 173 -10.36 7.99 5.83
N VAL A 174 -10.52 6.67 6.01
CA VAL A 174 -9.39 5.72 6.04
C VAL A 174 -8.59 5.78 4.75
N TYR A 175 -9.25 5.84 3.60
CA TYR A 175 -8.58 5.98 2.31
C TYR A 175 -7.73 7.26 2.25
N ILE A 176 -8.30 8.43 2.58
CA ILE A 176 -7.59 9.71 2.54
C ILE A 176 -6.40 9.72 3.50
N VAL A 177 -6.59 9.24 4.73
CA VAL A 177 -5.51 9.17 5.74
C VAL A 177 -4.39 8.25 5.29
N LEU A 178 -4.72 7.07 4.77
CA LEU A 178 -3.74 6.11 4.27
C LEU A 178 -2.93 6.71 3.11
N GLU A 179 -3.60 7.33 2.14
CA GLU A 179 -2.94 8.00 1.03
C GLU A 179 -2.00 9.12 1.50
N MET A 180 -2.49 10.04 2.33
CA MET A 180 -1.68 11.15 2.86
C MET A 180 -0.49 10.68 3.68
N MET A 181 -0.68 9.69 4.56
CA MET A 181 0.39 9.14 5.40
C MET A 181 1.53 8.60 4.54
N LEU A 182 1.21 7.90 3.45
CA LEU A 182 2.19 7.31 2.56
C LEU A 182 2.85 8.35 1.65
N GLU A 183 2.13 9.40 1.26
CA GLU A 183 2.68 10.56 0.56
C GLU A 183 3.68 11.33 1.44
N ILE A 184 3.40 11.49 2.75
CA ILE A 184 4.33 12.10 3.71
C ILE A 184 5.61 11.25 3.82
N ILE A 185 5.47 9.93 3.94
CA ILE A 185 6.63 9.02 3.98
C ILE A 185 7.41 9.09 2.66
N ALA A 186 6.72 9.22 1.51
CA ALA A 186 7.35 9.42 0.20
C ALA A 186 8.14 10.73 0.11
N ALA A 187 7.57 11.83 0.61
CA ALA A 187 8.24 13.13 0.66
C ALA A 187 9.47 13.09 1.59
N PHE A 188 9.34 12.48 2.76
CA PHE A 188 10.45 12.30 3.69
C PHE A 188 11.57 11.44 3.09
N GLY A 189 11.23 10.32 2.45
CA GLY A 189 12.19 9.46 1.75
C GLY A 189 12.96 10.20 0.64
N ARG A 190 12.27 11.07 -0.13
CA ARG A 190 12.94 11.94 -1.11
C ARG A 190 13.87 12.95 -0.45
N ALA A 191 13.41 13.64 0.59
CA ALA A 191 14.18 14.71 1.23
C ALA A 191 15.44 14.20 1.95
N VAL A 192 15.35 13.05 2.64
CA VAL A 192 16.43 12.53 3.49
C VAL A 192 17.32 11.54 2.76
N LEU A 193 16.75 10.66 1.93
CA LEU A 193 17.48 9.58 1.29
C LEU A 193 17.74 9.83 -0.20
N GLY A 194 17.16 10.89 -0.78
CA GLY A 194 17.24 11.16 -2.22
C GLY A 194 16.55 10.10 -3.08
N VAL A 195 15.62 9.33 -2.50
CA VAL A 195 14.96 8.22 -3.21
C VAL A 195 13.53 8.56 -3.56
N GLU A 196 13.14 8.29 -4.81
CA GLU A 196 11.76 8.41 -5.26
C GLU A 196 10.96 7.14 -4.91
N LEU A 197 9.91 7.34 -4.10
CA LEU A 197 8.97 6.29 -3.73
C LEU A 197 7.79 6.25 -4.70
N GLU A 198 7.32 5.04 -5.00
CA GLU A 198 6.23 4.86 -5.95
C GLU A 198 4.89 5.35 -5.38
N PRO A 199 4.00 5.91 -6.23
CA PRO A 199 2.65 6.23 -5.81
C PRO A 199 1.89 4.94 -5.44
N GLN A 200 1.28 4.95 -4.25
CA GLN A 200 0.49 3.81 -3.76
C GLN A 200 -0.86 3.71 -4.45
N PHE A 201 -1.48 4.86 -4.69
CA PHE A 201 -2.83 4.98 -5.23
C PHE A 201 -2.81 5.77 -6.53
N LYS A 202 -3.71 5.42 -7.45
CA LYS A 202 -3.93 6.14 -8.71
C LYS A 202 -5.42 6.36 -8.91
N GLU A 203 -5.98 7.29 -8.13
CA GLU A 203 -7.38 7.72 -8.22
C GLU A 203 -8.35 6.53 -8.32
N PRO A 204 -8.41 5.66 -7.29
CA PRO A 204 -9.16 4.40 -7.35
C PRO A 204 -10.67 4.60 -7.56
N TYR A 205 -11.21 5.76 -7.22
CA TYR A 205 -12.60 6.14 -7.50
C TYR A 205 -12.90 6.35 -8.99
N LEU A 206 -11.89 6.46 -9.86
CA LEU A 206 -12.03 6.51 -11.33
C LEU A 206 -11.91 5.13 -12.00
N SER A 207 -12.02 4.05 -11.23
CA SER A 207 -11.92 2.69 -11.75
C SER A 207 -13.09 2.35 -12.65
N SER A 208 -12.81 1.78 -13.81
CA SER A 208 -13.85 1.35 -14.77
C SER A 208 -14.24 -0.12 -14.66
N SER A 209 -13.53 -0.89 -13.83
CA SER A 209 -13.78 -2.31 -13.55
C SER A 209 -13.09 -2.73 -12.25
N LEU A 210 -13.44 -3.89 -11.67
CA LEU A 210 -12.78 -4.38 -10.46
C LEU A 210 -11.33 -4.75 -10.73
N GLN A 211 -11.04 -5.27 -11.93
CA GLN A 211 -9.67 -5.47 -12.37
C GLN A 211 -8.88 -4.16 -12.38
N ASP A 212 -9.44 -3.07 -12.93
CA ASP A 212 -8.79 -1.76 -12.96
C ASP A 212 -8.54 -1.21 -11.55
N PHE A 213 -9.53 -1.35 -10.66
CA PHE A 213 -9.41 -0.97 -9.25
C PHE A 213 -8.25 -1.69 -8.57
N TRP A 214 -8.27 -3.03 -8.53
CA TRP A 214 -7.32 -3.81 -7.74
C TRP A 214 -5.92 -3.92 -8.34
N SER A 215 -5.78 -3.88 -9.67
CA SER A 215 -4.47 -4.12 -10.31
C SER A 215 -3.73 -2.87 -10.75
N ARG A 216 -4.42 -1.73 -10.92
CA ARG A 216 -3.85 -0.52 -11.53
C ARG A 216 -4.00 0.75 -10.71
N ARG A 217 -4.83 0.73 -9.67
CA ARG A 217 -5.21 1.96 -8.95
C ARG A 217 -5.16 1.86 -7.44
N TRP A 218 -5.43 0.70 -6.88
CA TRP A 218 -5.40 0.46 -5.44
C TRP A 218 -4.10 -0.23 -5.02
N ASN A 219 -3.39 0.37 -4.07
CA ASN A 219 -2.20 -0.19 -3.41
C ASN A 219 -1.21 -0.88 -4.38
N LEU A 220 -0.65 -0.08 -5.27
CA LEU A 220 0.26 -0.52 -6.34
C LEU A 220 1.53 -1.19 -5.82
N ILE A 221 1.98 -0.80 -4.63
CA ILE A 221 3.14 -1.40 -3.97
C ILE A 221 2.83 -2.83 -3.54
N VAL A 222 1.67 -3.06 -2.91
CA VAL A 222 1.23 -4.42 -2.56
C VAL A 222 1.09 -5.28 -3.82
N THR A 223 0.49 -4.74 -4.88
CA THR A 223 0.44 -5.44 -6.18
C THR A 223 1.83 -5.76 -6.72
N GLY A 224 2.77 -4.81 -6.62
CA GLY A 224 4.14 -4.96 -7.07
C GLY A 224 4.95 -6.02 -6.32
N VAL A 225 4.68 -6.23 -5.02
CA VAL A 225 5.32 -7.31 -4.25
C VAL A 225 4.59 -8.64 -4.39
N LEU A 226 3.25 -8.66 -4.42
CA LEU A 226 2.46 -9.89 -4.51
C LEU A 226 2.54 -10.56 -5.88
N HIS A 227 2.69 -9.79 -6.96
CA HIS A 227 2.77 -10.34 -8.30
C HIS A 227 3.97 -11.30 -8.47
N PRO A 228 5.23 -10.90 -8.20
CA PRO A 228 6.38 -11.80 -8.30
C PRO A 228 6.44 -12.85 -7.19
N THR A 229 5.91 -12.59 -5.99
CA THR A 229 5.99 -13.54 -4.86
C THR A 229 4.93 -14.63 -4.89
N VAL A 230 3.72 -14.32 -5.34
CA VAL A 230 2.56 -15.23 -5.26
C VAL A 230 2.00 -15.51 -6.64
N TYR A 231 1.58 -14.47 -7.37
CA TYR A 231 0.85 -14.66 -8.62
C TYR A 231 1.67 -15.41 -9.68
N ALA A 232 2.88 -14.95 -9.99
CA ALA A 232 3.71 -15.53 -11.04
C ALA A 232 4.14 -16.98 -10.72
N PRO A 233 4.64 -17.29 -9.50
CA PRO A 233 4.96 -18.66 -9.11
C PRO A 233 3.76 -19.59 -9.14
N VAL A 234 2.62 -19.21 -8.53
CA VAL A 234 1.41 -20.05 -8.49
C VAL A 234 0.88 -20.31 -9.90
N ARG A 235 0.89 -19.29 -10.78
CA ARG A 235 0.49 -19.45 -12.17
C ARG A 235 1.40 -20.41 -12.92
N SER A 236 2.72 -20.30 -12.73
CA SER A 236 3.71 -21.16 -13.37
C SER A 236 3.54 -22.62 -12.95
N ILE A 237 3.41 -22.87 -11.65
CA ILE A 237 3.26 -24.22 -11.08
C ILE A 237 1.91 -24.85 -11.46
N SER A 238 0.83 -24.07 -11.49
CA SER A 238 -0.50 -24.59 -11.82
C SER A 238 -0.77 -24.72 -13.32
N ALA A 239 -0.06 -24.00 -14.19
CA ALA A 239 -0.30 -24.02 -15.63
C ALA A 239 -0.21 -25.42 -16.28
N PRO A 240 0.79 -26.27 -15.95
CA PRO A 240 0.85 -27.65 -16.44
C PRO A 240 -0.28 -28.54 -15.92
N LEU A 241 -0.79 -28.27 -14.71
CA LEU A 241 -1.77 -29.12 -14.01
C LEU A 241 -3.22 -28.86 -14.45
N VAL A 242 -3.60 -27.60 -14.60
CA VAL A 242 -5.00 -27.21 -14.84
C VAL A 242 -5.21 -26.41 -16.13
N GLY A 243 -4.14 -26.16 -16.88
CA GLY A 243 -4.15 -25.37 -18.11
C GLY A 243 -4.09 -23.85 -17.86
N LYS A 244 -3.63 -23.10 -18.87
CA LYS A 244 -3.29 -21.65 -18.77
C LYS A 244 -4.43 -20.75 -18.29
N GLY A 245 -5.69 -21.10 -18.58
CA GLY A 245 -6.86 -20.32 -18.17
C GLY A 245 -7.18 -20.48 -16.69
N ARG A 246 -7.30 -21.73 -16.23
CA ARG A 246 -7.58 -22.06 -14.82
C ARG A 246 -6.42 -21.65 -13.92
N ALA A 247 -5.18 -21.85 -14.38
CA ALA A 247 -3.98 -21.42 -13.65
C ALA A 247 -3.95 -19.91 -13.38
N GLN A 248 -4.45 -19.09 -14.32
CA GLN A 248 -4.58 -17.65 -14.10
C GLN A 248 -5.57 -17.34 -12.97
N PHE A 249 -6.73 -18.01 -12.97
CA PHE A 249 -7.72 -17.86 -11.92
C PHE A 249 -7.19 -18.32 -10.56
N THR A 250 -6.56 -19.49 -10.50
CA THR A 250 -5.92 -20.02 -9.29
C THR A 250 -4.88 -19.05 -8.73
N ALA A 251 -4.03 -18.48 -9.59
CA ALA A 251 -3.05 -17.49 -9.18
C ALA A 251 -3.67 -16.19 -8.65
N MET A 252 -4.79 -15.73 -9.23
CA MET A 252 -5.54 -14.58 -8.68
C MET A 252 -6.09 -14.92 -7.29
N MET A 253 -6.77 -16.06 -7.14
CA MET A 253 -7.31 -16.48 -5.85
C MET A 253 -6.23 -16.60 -4.77
N ALA A 254 -5.09 -17.21 -5.08
CA ALA A 254 -3.95 -17.31 -4.15
C ALA A 254 -3.39 -15.94 -3.76
N THR A 255 -3.31 -15.01 -4.73
CA THR A 255 -2.83 -13.64 -4.50
C THR A 255 -3.75 -12.89 -3.53
N PHE A 256 -5.06 -12.97 -3.74
CA PHE A 256 -6.05 -12.34 -2.87
C PHE A 256 -6.13 -13.02 -1.50
N LEU A 257 -5.94 -14.35 -1.43
CA LEU A 257 -5.84 -15.07 -0.16
C LEU A 257 -4.67 -14.55 0.68
N VAL A 258 -3.46 -14.49 0.09
CA VAL A 258 -2.27 -14.00 0.79
C VAL A 258 -2.45 -12.53 1.18
N SER A 259 -3.04 -11.71 0.31
CA SER A 259 -3.38 -10.32 0.67
C SER A 259 -4.34 -10.25 1.86
N GLY A 260 -5.39 -11.07 1.87
CA GLY A 260 -6.36 -11.14 2.97
C GLY A 260 -5.73 -11.53 4.30
N VAL A 261 -4.91 -12.58 4.31
CA VAL A 261 -4.15 -13.01 5.50
C VAL A 261 -3.23 -11.89 5.99
N MET A 262 -2.51 -11.21 5.09
CA MET A 262 -1.67 -10.08 5.50
C MET A 262 -2.47 -8.93 6.10
N HIS A 263 -3.67 -8.65 5.61
CA HIS A 263 -4.54 -7.65 6.24
C HIS A 263 -5.03 -8.07 7.61
N GLU A 264 -5.34 -9.36 7.85
CA GLU A 264 -5.63 -9.85 9.21
C GLU A 264 -4.44 -9.61 10.15
N VAL A 265 -3.21 -9.87 9.69
CA VAL A 265 -1.98 -9.58 10.45
C VAL A 265 -1.86 -8.07 10.71
N MET A 266 -2.14 -7.22 9.72
CA MET A 266 -2.09 -5.76 9.91
C MET A 266 -3.13 -5.28 10.93
N PHE A 267 -4.37 -5.77 10.88
CA PHE A 267 -5.40 -5.41 11.85
C PHE A 267 -5.10 -5.94 13.25
N TYR A 268 -4.52 -7.13 13.36
CA TYR A 268 -4.00 -7.64 14.62
C TYR A 268 -2.90 -6.72 15.17
N HIS A 269 -1.98 -6.26 14.33
CA HIS A 269 -0.96 -5.30 14.76
C HIS A 269 -1.57 -3.95 15.14
N LEU A 270 -2.56 -3.44 14.43
CA LEU A 270 -3.17 -2.14 14.72
C LEU A 270 -4.00 -2.13 16.00
N GLY A 271 -4.89 -3.11 16.18
CA GLY A 271 -5.88 -3.10 17.26
C GLY A 271 -5.78 -4.25 18.27
N GLY A 272 -4.87 -5.21 18.07
CA GLY A 272 -4.69 -6.37 18.96
C GLY A 272 -5.84 -7.39 18.93
N ALA A 273 -6.88 -7.15 18.13
CA ALA A 273 -8.01 -8.06 18.01
C ALA A 273 -7.63 -9.32 17.23
N LYS A 274 -8.06 -10.49 17.75
CA LYS A 274 -7.81 -11.78 17.10
C LYS A 274 -8.37 -11.79 15.67
N PRO A 275 -7.62 -12.30 14.68
CA PRO A 275 -8.13 -12.53 13.33
C PRO A 275 -9.40 -13.38 13.34
N THR A 276 -10.42 -12.98 12.58
CA THR A 276 -11.67 -13.76 12.41
C THR A 276 -11.84 -14.28 10.99
N GLY A 277 -10.99 -13.85 10.06
CA GLY A 277 -11.11 -14.20 8.65
C GLY A 277 -12.05 -13.29 7.86
N GLU A 278 -12.68 -12.30 8.48
CA GLU A 278 -13.55 -11.31 7.79
C GLU A 278 -12.82 -10.57 6.67
N MET A 279 -11.58 -10.14 6.93
CA MET A 279 -10.74 -9.48 5.93
C MET A 279 -10.34 -10.47 4.85
N THR A 280 -9.98 -11.70 5.25
CA THR A 280 -9.66 -12.75 4.27
C THR A 280 -10.85 -13.04 3.35
N CYS A 281 -12.06 -13.10 3.90
CA CYS A 281 -13.30 -13.26 3.12
C CYS A 281 -13.54 -12.09 2.17
N PHE A 282 -13.33 -10.85 2.62
CA PHE A 282 -13.41 -9.67 1.75
C PHE A 282 -12.48 -9.80 0.54
N PHE A 283 -11.20 -10.11 0.75
CA PHE A 283 -10.26 -10.25 -0.35
C PHE A 283 -10.57 -11.46 -1.23
N LEU A 284 -10.96 -12.60 -0.68
CA LEU A 284 -11.36 -13.77 -1.48
C LEU A 284 -12.57 -13.49 -2.38
N LEU A 285 -13.58 -12.78 -1.87
CA LEU A 285 -14.74 -12.35 -2.66
C LEU A 285 -14.30 -11.48 -3.84
N HIS A 286 -13.47 -10.46 -3.57
CA HIS A 286 -12.95 -9.58 -4.62
C HIS A 286 -12.06 -10.34 -5.61
N GLY A 287 -11.22 -11.25 -5.14
CA GLY A 287 -10.38 -12.11 -5.98
C GLY A 287 -11.21 -13.00 -6.91
N PHE A 288 -12.31 -13.55 -6.40
CA PHE A 288 -13.26 -14.32 -7.20
C PHE A 288 -13.92 -13.43 -8.27
N CYS A 289 -14.46 -12.26 -7.88
CA CYS A 289 -15.10 -11.33 -8.80
C CYS A 289 -14.15 -10.84 -9.90
N VAL A 290 -12.92 -10.44 -9.55
CA VAL A 290 -11.88 -10.06 -10.52
C VAL A 290 -11.52 -11.24 -11.41
N GLY A 291 -11.38 -12.43 -10.84
CA GLY A 291 -11.05 -13.64 -11.60
C GLY A 291 -12.12 -14.02 -12.61
N MET A 292 -13.39 -13.88 -12.23
CA MET A 292 -14.54 -14.05 -13.11
C MET A 292 -14.57 -12.99 -14.20
N GLU A 293 -14.35 -11.73 -13.85
CA GLU A 293 -14.30 -10.61 -14.79
C GLU A 293 -13.23 -10.84 -15.87
N VAL A 294 -12.01 -11.21 -15.47
CA VAL A 294 -10.90 -11.51 -16.38
C VAL A 294 -11.20 -12.73 -17.26
N SER A 295 -11.80 -13.77 -16.69
CA SER A 295 -12.17 -14.98 -17.42
C SER A 295 -13.25 -14.69 -18.46
N LEU A 296 -14.25 -13.87 -18.11
CA LEU A 296 -15.30 -13.44 -19.02
C LEU A 296 -14.75 -12.57 -20.15
N LYS A 297 -13.95 -11.54 -19.82
CA LYS A 297 -13.26 -10.69 -20.81
C LYS A 297 -12.46 -11.52 -21.81
N ARG A 298 -11.75 -12.55 -21.34
CA ARG A 298 -10.98 -13.46 -22.20
C ARG A 298 -11.88 -14.31 -23.10
N ARG A 299 -12.98 -14.86 -22.59
CA ARG A 299 -13.94 -15.66 -23.40
C ARG A 299 -14.60 -14.82 -24.49
N VAL A 300 -15.02 -13.60 -24.13
CA VAL A 300 -15.60 -12.63 -25.08
C VAL A 300 -14.60 -12.28 -26.17
N LYS A 301 -13.34 -11.97 -25.82
CA LYS A 301 -12.30 -11.65 -26.79
C LYS A 301 -11.97 -12.82 -27.73
N ASN A 302 -12.02 -14.06 -27.22
CA ASN A 302 -11.65 -15.26 -27.98
C ASN A 302 -12.81 -15.85 -28.81
N SER A 303 -14.02 -15.29 -28.73
CA SER A 303 -15.18 -15.80 -29.46
C SER A 303 -15.89 -14.67 -30.19
N SER A 304 -15.81 -14.70 -31.52
CA SER A 304 -16.48 -13.74 -32.41
C SER A 304 -17.98 -13.65 -32.13
N TYR A 305 -18.62 -14.78 -31.82
CA TYR A 305 -20.04 -14.84 -31.43
C TYR A 305 -20.35 -14.02 -30.17
N TYR A 306 -19.62 -14.25 -29.07
CA TYR A 306 -19.85 -13.53 -27.81
C TYR A 306 -19.43 -12.07 -27.89
N TYR A 307 -18.39 -11.75 -28.67
CA TYR A 307 -17.98 -10.37 -28.93
C TYR A 307 -19.09 -9.57 -29.60
N ASN A 308 -19.68 -10.11 -30.67
CA ASN A 308 -20.74 -9.43 -31.42
C ASN A 308 -22.05 -9.32 -30.64
N LYS A 309 -22.36 -10.29 -29.75
CA LYS A 309 -23.62 -10.31 -28.99
C LYS A 309 -23.59 -9.50 -27.69
N VAL A 310 -22.48 -9.52 -26.97
CA VAL A 310 -22.38 -8.92 -25.61
C VAL A 310 -21.14 -8.06 -25.47
N GLY A 311 -20.02 -8.45 -26.06
CA GLY A 311 -18.74 -7.74 -25.95
C GLY A 311 -18.79 -6.30 -26.46
N LYS A 312 -19.48 -6.06 -27.57
CA LYS A 312 -19.66 -4.73 -28.15
C LYS A 312 -20.39 -3.79 -27.20
N VAL A 313 -21.53 -4.21 -26.66
CA VAL A 313 -22.33 -3.42 -25.71
C VAL A 313 -21.54 -3.12 -24.42
N VAL A 314 -20.83 -4.11 -23.89
CA VAL A 314 -20.02 -3.93 -22.67
C VAL A 314 -18.80 -3.04 -22.90
N ALA A 315 -18.19 -3.11 -24.09
CA ALA A 315 -17.07 -2.23 -24.47
C ALA A 315 -17.54 -0.78 -24.73
N GLU A 316 -18.78 -0.61 -25.18
CA GLU A 316 -19.40 0.69 -25.44
C GLU A 316 -20.02 1.33 -24.19
N LEU A 317 -20.12 0.62 -23.06
CA LEU A 317 -20.63 1.18 -21.81
C LEU A 317 -19.75 2.37 -21.37
N PRO A 318 -20.32 3.57 -21.21
CA PRO A 318 -19.58 4.73 -20.77
C PRO A 318 -18.95 4.48 -19.39
N ARG A 319 -17.72 4.97 -19.19
CA ARG A 319 -17.03 4.92 -17.89
C ARG A 319 -17.85 5.56 -16.77
N MET A 320 -18.74 6.51 -17.13
CA MET A 320 -19.67 7.16 -16.21
C MET A 320 -20.70 6.21 -15.62
N VAL A 321 -20.97 5.06 -16.26
CA VAL A 321 -21.88 4.03 -15.76
C VAL A 321 -21.12 2.94 -15.02
N THR A 322 -20.04 2.43 -15.60
CA THR A 322 -19.28 1.33 -14.99
C THR A 322 -18.53 1.76 -13.73
N GLY A 323 -18.06 3.02 -13.69
CA GLY A 323 -17.32 3.56 -12.54
C GLY A 323 -18.12 3.56 -11.24
N PRO A 324 -19.29 4.23 -11.20
CA PRO A 324 -20.15 4.21 -10.01
C PRO A 324 -20.54 2.81 -9.55
N VAL A 325 -20.79 1.88 -10.48
CA VAL A 325 -21.12 0.48 -10.13
C VAL A 325 -19.96 -0.20 -9.43
N VAL A 326 -18.72 -0.05 -9.93
CA VAL A 326 -17.52 -0.61 -9.31
C VAL A 326 -17.29 -0.02 -7.92
N VAL A 327 -17.38 1.30 -7.80
CA VAL A 327 -17.20 2.00 -6.52
C VAL A 327 -18.28 1.59 -5.52
N ALA A 328 -19.55 1.52 -5.94
CA ALA A 328 -20.64 1.07 -5.09
C ALA A 328 -20.45 -0.37 -4.63
N PHE A 329 -20.01 -1.29 -5.50
CA PHE A 329 -19.70 -2.66 -5.13
C PHE A 329 -18.57 -2.75 -4.09
N VAL A 330 -17.48 -2.01 -4.29
CA VAL A 330 -16.36 -1.95 -3.34
C VAL A 330 -16.81 -1.39 -2.00
N LEU A 331 -17.56 -0.29 -1.98
CA LEU A 331 -18.06 0.33 -0.75
C LEU A 331 -19.06 -0.58 -0.02
N ALA A 332 -19.99 -1.22 -0.74
CA ALA A 332 -20.96 -2.12 -0.14
C ALA A 332 -20.29 -3.34 0.50
N THR A 333 -19.34 -3.96 -0.20
CA THR A 333 -18.57 -5.10 0.34
C THR A 333 -17.63 -4.68 1.47
N ALA A 334 -17.08 -3.46 1.44
CA ALA A 334 -16.27 -2.93 2.52
C ALA A 334 -17.12 -2.62 3.77
N LEU A 335 -18.31 -2.05 3.61
CA LEU A 335 -19.25 -1.87 4.73
C LEU A 335 -19.63 -3.20 5.37
N TRP A 336 -19.76 -4.26 4.56
CA TRP A 336 -20.15 -5.58 5.03
C TRP A 336 -19.03 -6.36 5.71
N LEU A 337 -17.83 -6.42 5.12
CA LEU A 337 -16.75 -7.33 5.56
C LEU A 337 -15.51 -6.61 6.11
N PHE A 338 -15.27 -5.36 5.73
CA PHE A 338 -14.09 -4.60 6.17
C PHE A 338 -14.38 -3.81 7.45
N MET A 339 -15.49 -3.06 7.49
CA MET A 339 -15.84 -2.21 8.63
C MET A 339 -16.06 -2.96 9.95
N PRO A 340 -16.68 -4.16 9.98
CA PRO A 340 -16.78 -4.91 11.24
C PRO A 340 -15.42 -5.18 11.88
N THR A 341 -14.40 -5.52 11.09
CA THR A 341 -13.04 -5.75 11.60
C THR A 341 -12.42 -4.48 12.16
N VAL A 342 -12.58 -3.34 11.48
CA VAL A 342 -12.10 -2.03 11.96
C VAL A 342 -12.69 -1.71 13.34
N LEU A 343 -14.01 -1.79 13.46
CA LEU A 343 -14.73 -1.44 14.70
C LEU A 343 -14.42 -2.42 15.82
N ARG A 344 -14.37 -3.71 15.53
CA ARG A 344 -14.02 -4.77 16.50
C ARG A 344 -12.60 -4.61 17.03
N SER A 345 -11.68 -4.17 16.17
CA SER A 345 -10.29 -3.89 16.51
C SER A 345 -10.11 -2.56 17.24
N ARG A 346 -11.18 -1.77 17.43
CA ARG A 346 -11.15 -0.43 18.05
C ARG A 346 -10.12 0.51 17.43
N VAL A 347 -9.77 0.29 16.16
CA VAL A 347 -8.78 1.10 15.44
C VAL A 347 -9.26 2.54 15.32
N ASP A 348 -10.56 2.73 15.16
CA ASP A 348 -11.23 4.03 15.19
C ASP A 348 -11.03 4.77 16.51
N VAL A 349 -11.24 4.09 17.64
CA VAL A 349 -11.12 4.68 18.97
C VAL A 349 -9.65 5.02 19.28
N VAL A 350 -8.73 4.09 19.01
CA VAL A 350 -7.31 4.28 19.27
C VAL A 350 -6.74 5.39 18.37
N ALA A 351 -7.11 5.44 17.10
CA ALA A 351 -6.69 6.49 16.18
C ALA A 351 -7.09 7.87 16.70
N TYR A 352 -8.36 8.00 17.12
CA TYR A 352 -8.90 9.25 17.64
C TYR A 352 -8.18 9.70 18.92
N GLN A 353 -7.97 8.79 19.87
CA GLN A 353 -7.27 9.08 21.12
C GLN A 353 -5.85 9.57 20.87
N GLU A 354 -5.07 8.85 20.05
CA GLU A 354 -3.69 9.24 19.73
C GLU A 354 -3.62 10.58 18.98
N THR A 355 -4.57 10.85 18.07
CA THR A 355 -4.65 12.14 17.39
C THR A 355 -4.98 13.28 18.36
N LEU A 356 -5.86 13.05 19.33
CA LEU A 356 -6.22 14.04 20.33
C LEU A 356 -5.06 14.33 21.29
N GLU A 357 -4.35 13.30 21.74
CA GLU A 357 -3.13 13.43 22.55
C GLU A 357 -2.05 14.24 21.82
N TYR A 358 -1.82 13.94 20.54
CA TYR A 358 -0.89 14.70 19.70
C TYR A 358 -1.32 16.16 19.56
N TYR A 359 -2.60 16.44 19.31
CA TYR A 359 -3.13 17.80 19.23
C TYR A 359 -2.87 18.58 20.53
N HIS A 360 -3.17 17.98 21.70
CA HIS A 360 -2.94 18.61 22.98
C HIS A 360 -1.45 18.86 23.26
N PHE A 361 -0.58 17.91 22.90
CA PHE A 361 0.86 18.07 23.00
C PHE A 361 1.37 19.27 22.17
N VAL A 362 0.97 19.35 20.89
CA VAL A 362 1.36 20.47 20.00
C VAL A 362 0.82 21.79 20.52
N LYS A 363 -0.44 21.85 20.96
CA LYS A 363 -1.03 23.05 21.57
C LYS A 363 -0.32 23.47 22.85
N GLY A 364 0.11 22.50 23.66
CA GLY A 364 0.89 22.70 24.88
C GLY A 364 2.28 23.29 24.63
N ILE A 365 2.91 22.97 23.49
CA ILE A 365 4.19 23.58 23.07
C ILE A 365 3.96 24.95 22.42
N TYR A 366 2.92 25.08 21.60
CA TYR A 366 2.67 26.31 20.85
C TYR A 366 2.17 27.45 21.75
N SER A 367 1.34 27.17 22.76
CA SER A 367 0.75 28.23 23.60
C SER A 367 1.77 29.01 24.45
N PRO A 368 2.80 28.40 25.06
CA PRO A 368 3.89 29.12 25.73
C PRO A 368 4.82 29.83 24.74
N MET A 369 5.16 29.20 23.61
CA MET A 369 6.01 29.82 22.57
C MET A 369 5.33 31.06 21.97
N ARG A 370 4.02 31.01 21.73
CA ARG A 370 3.23 32.18 21.31
C ARG A 370 3.28 33.28 22.36
N LYS A 371 3.07 32.95 23.64
CA LYS A 371 3.15 33.94 24.74
C LYS A 371 4.53 34.58 24.86
N GLN A 372 5.60 33.80 24.75
CA GLN A 372 6.99 34.30 24.75
C GLN A 372 7.30 35.17 23.53
N TRP A 373 6.78 34.81 22.36
CA TRP A 373 6.96 35.62 21.15
C TRP A 373 6.29 36.99 21.26
N PHE A 374 5.07 37.04 21.83
CA PHE A 374 4.38 38.31 22.07
C PHE A 374 5.00 39.14 23.20
N SER A 375 5.62 38.52 24.21
CA SER A 375 6.34 39.26 25.27
C SER A 375 7.72 39.77 24.84
N LEU A 376 8.30 39.23 23.76
CA LEU A 376 9.55 39.70 23.17
C LEU A 376 9.32 40.77 22.08
N ALA A 377 8.09 40.88 21.59
CA ALA A 377 7.67 41.85 20.57
C ALA A 377 6.95 43.09 21.17
N SER A 378 6.77 43.11 22.49
CA SER A 378 6.31 44.25 23.32
C SER A 378 7.48 44.78 24.13
#